data_AF-A0A7Y5DMJ0-F1
#
_entry.id   AF-A0A7Y5DMJ0-F1
#
_cell.length_a   1.000
_cell.length_b   1.000
_cell.length_c   1.000
_cell.angle_alpha   90.00
_cell.angle_beta   90.00
_cell.angle_gamma   90.00
#
_symmetry.space_group_name_H-M   'P 1'
#
loop_
_entity.id
_entity.type
_entity.pdbx_description
1 polymer ?
#
loop_
_entity_poly.entity_id
_entity_poly.type
_entity_poly.pdbx_seq_one_letter_code
_entity_poly.pdbx_strand_id
1 'polypeptide(L)' 'MRDQDPLADVNAAEAEALFGRMLDGAMDDGAIATTLIDLAERGETAAEIAGAARAMRVRMKRIAAPEGAIDVCGTGG' A
#
# COMPACT_ATOMS: atom_id res chain seq x y z
N MET A 1 -10.19 -2.29 -24.72
CA MET A 1 -9.01 -2.05 -23.87
C MET A 1 -9.38 -0.82 -23.06
N ARG A 2 -9.75 -0.95 -21.77
CA ARG A 2 -10.24 0.21 -21.01
C ARG A 2 -9.04 1.12 -20.75
N ASP A 3 -9.10 2.33 -21.29
CA ASP A 3 -8.35 3.47 -20.78
C ASP A 3 -8.64 3.55 -19.28
N GLN A 4 -7.65 3.22 -18.45
CA GLN A 4 -7.68 3.53 -17.03
C GLN A 4 -7.42 5.03 -16.96
N ASP A 5 -8.44 5.78 -16.55
CA ASP A 5 -8.27 7.17 -16.14
C ASP A 5 -7.23 7.20 -15.01
N PRO A 6 -6.08 7.88 -15.17
CA PRO A 6 -5.06 8.00 -14.12
C PRO A 6 -5.56 8.75 -12.87
N LEU A 7 -6.78 9.30 -12.89
CA LEU A 7 -7.41 10.03 -11.79
C LEU A 7 -8.44 9.22 -11.00
N ALA A 8 -8.68 7.93 -11.33
CA ALA A 8 -9.64 7.13 -10.58
C ALA A 8 -9.02 6.57 -9.29
N ASP A 9 -9.55 6.99 -8.14
CA ASP A 9 -9.23 6.40 -6.84
C ASP A 9 -9.44 4.87 -6.89
N VAL A 10 -8.39 4.10 -6.62
CA VAL A 10 -8.49 2.65 -6.57
C VAL A 10 -9.09 2.22 -5.24
N ASN A 11 -9.95 1.21 -5.26
CA ASN A 11 -10.54 0.71 -4.03
C ASN A 11 -9.50 -0.06 -3.20
N ALA A 12 -9.82 -0.38 -1.94
CA ALA A 12 -8.89 -1.03 -1.04
C ALA A 12 -8.38 -2.40 -1.53
N ALA A 13 -9.19 -3.17 -2.28
CA ALA A 13 -8.77 -4.47 -2.79
C ALA A 13 -7.81 -4.33 -3.98
N GLU A 14 -8.03 -3.33 -4.84
CA GLU A 14 -7.13 -3.00 -5.94
C GLU A 14 -5.79 -2.48 -5.43
N ALA A 15 -5.80 -1.60 -4.43
CA ALA A 15 -4.60 -1.13 -3.75
C ALA A 15 -3.83 -2.28 -3.08
N GLU A 16 -4.54 -3.19 -2.40
CA GLU A 16 -3.91 -4.37 -1.78
C GLU A 16 -3.23 -5.26 -2.83
N ALA A 17 -3.86 -5.50 -3.97
CA ALA A 17 -3.28 -6.27 -5.06
C ALA A 17 -2.06 -5.57 -5.67
N LEU A 18 -2.14 -4.26 -5.89
CA LEU A 18 -1.04 -3.44 -6.44
C LEU A 18 0.19 -3.46 -5.54
N PHE A 19 0.03 -3.08 -4.26
CA PHE A 19 1.12 -3.11 -3.28
C PHE A 19 1.62 -4.54 -3.05
N GLY A 20 0.74 -5.54 -3.14
CA GLY A 20 1.14 -6.94 -3.07
C GLY A 20 2.13 -7.32 -4.17
N ARG A 21 1.85 -6.94 -5.42
CA ARG A 21 2.78 -7.16 -6.55
C ARG A 21 4.11 -6.46 -6.36
N MET A 22 4.12 -5.22 -5.84
CA MET A 22 5.37 -4.51 -5.53
C MET A 22 6.20 -5.28 -4.50
N LEU A 23 5.57 -5.68 -3.40
CA LEU A 23 6.23 -6.35 -2.27
C LEU A 23 6.68 -7.79 -2.61
N ASP A 24 6.04 -8.44 -3.57
CA ASP A 24 6.41 -9.77 -4.07
C ASP A 24 7.51 -9.72 -5.15
N GLY A 25 8.01 -8.53 -5.51
CA GLY A 25 9.01 -8.36 -6.57
C GLY A 25 8.47 -8.62 -7.98
N ALA A 26 7.15 -8.48 -8.18
CA ALA A 26 6.46 -8.72 -9.45
C ALA A 26 6.18 -7.44 -10.26
N MET A 27 6.93 -6.37 -9.96
CA MET A 27 6.91 -5.07 -10.66
C MET A 27 8.35 -4.62 -10.92
N ASP A 28 8.57 -3.97 -12.06
CA ASP A 28 9.84 -3.34 -12.37
C ASP A 28 10.04 -2.04 -11.58
N ASP A 29 11.29 -1.65 -11.36
CA ASP A 29 11.65 -0.48 -10.56
C ASP A 29 11.06 0.83 -11.12
N GLY A 30 10.94 0.95 -12.44
CA GLY A 30 10.36 2.12 -13.09
C GLY A 30 8.86 2.25 -12.79
N ALA A 31 8.11 1.17 -12.93
CA ALA A 31 6.69 1.14 -12.60
C ALA A 31 6.43 1.39 -11.10
N ILE A 32 7.29 0.86 -10.21
CA ILE A 32 7.22 1.15 -8.78
C ILE A 32 7.42 2.65 -8.52
N ALA A 33 8.47 3.24 -9.10
CA ALA A 33 8.78 4.66 -8.93
C ALA A 33 7.64 5.57 -9.42
N THR A 34 7.14 5.37 -10.64
CA THR A 34 6.00 6.14 -11.17
C THR A 34 4.78 6.01 -10.27
N THR A 35 4.42 4.79 -9.86
CA THR A 35 3.24 4.59 -9.01
C THR A 35 3.34 5.32 -7.67
N LEU A 36 4.50 5.27 -7.02
CA LEU A 36 4.70 5.93 -5.72
C LEU A 36 4.76 7.46 -5.83
N ILE A 37 5.35 7.99 -6.90
CA ILE A 37 5.38 9.43 -7.16
C ILE A 37 3.96 9.96 -7.42
N ASP A 38 3.22 9.32 -8.33
CA ASP A 38 1.85 9.73 -8.66
C ASP A 38 0.93 9.68 -7.44
N LEU A 39 1.09 8.64 -6.60
CA LEU A 39 0.35 8.47 -5.35
C LEU A 39 0.67 9.59 -4.35
N ALA A 40 1.95 9.97 -4.21
CA ALA A 40 2.38 11.03 -3.32
C ALA A 40 1.96 12.43 -3.79
N GLU A 41 2.01 12.70 -5.10
CA GLU A 41 1.58 13.98 -5.68
C GLU A 41 0.06 14.18 -5.61
N ARG A 42 -0.71 13.11 -5.84
CA ARG A 42 -2.18 13.13 -5.71
C ARG A 42 -2.64 13.16 -4.25
N GLY A 43 -1.88 12.53 -3.36
CA GLY A 43 -2.27 12.24 -1.99
C GLY A 43 -3.13 10.98 -1.90
N GLU A 44 -2.84 10.12 -0.92
CA GLU A 44 -3.52 8.84 -0.80
C GLU A 44 -4.91 8.96 -0.17
N THR A 45 -5.85 8.17 -0.68
CA THR A 45 -7.13 7.96 -0.02
C THR A 45 -7.02 6.98 1.15
N ALA A 46 -7.97 7.05 2.09
CA ALA A 46 -8.04 6.07 3.18
C ALA A 46 -8.21 4.62 2.68
N ALA A 47 -8.86 4.41 1.53
CA ALA A 47 -9.02 3.09 0.93
C ALA A 47 -7.68 2.53 0.44
N GLU A 48 -6.87 3.35 -0.24
CA GLU A 48 -5.54 3.00 -0.72
C GLU A 48 -4.60 2.68 0.43
N ILE A 49 -4.55 3.54 1.47
CA ILE A 49 -3.74 3.31 2.67
C ILE A 49 -4.13 1.98 3.33
N ALA A 50 -5.44 1.71 3.48
CA ALA A 50 -5.91 0.48 4.08
C ALA A 50 -5.55 -0.76 3.25
N GLY A 51 -5.60 -0.66 1.90
CA GLY A 51 -5.18 -1.72 0.99
C GLY A 51 -3.68 -1.99 1.07
N ALA A 52 -2.86 -0.94 1.00
CA ALA A 52 -1.41 -1.02 1.17
C ALA A 52 -1.03 -1.64 2.52
N ALA A 53 -1.65 -1.19 3.61
CA ALA A 53 -1.43 -1.72 4.95
C ALA A 53 -1.79 -3.20 5.06
N ARG A 54 -2.88 -3.65 4.43
CA ARG A 54 -3.23 -5.07 4.36
C ARG A 54 -2.16 -5.87 3.61
N ALA A 55 -1.73 -5.39 2.44
CA ALA A 55 -0.69 -6.04 1.64
C ALA A 55 0.63 -6.20 2.42
N MET A 56 1.02 -5.18 3.19
CA MET A 56 2.18 -5.24 4.08
C MET A 56 1.98 -6.25 5.22
N ARG A 57 0.86 -6.16 5.94
CA ARG A 57 0.58 -7.00 7.14
C ARG A 57 0.49 -8.49 6.83
N VAL A 58 0.00 -8.88 5.65
CA VAL A 58 -0.05 -10.31 5.27
C VAL A 58 1.34 -10.88 4.98
N ARG A 59 2.33 -10.03 4.66
CA ARG A 59 3.73 -10.40 4.36
C ARG A 59 4.68 -10.24 5.57
N MET A 60 4.22 -9.62 6.64
CA MET A 60 5.00 -9.49 7.88
C MET A 60 5.14 -10.83 8.60
N LYS A 61 6.33 -11.07 9.18
CA LYS A 61 6.50 -12.14 10.16
C LYS A 61 5.70 -11.80 11.41
N ARG A 62 4.74 -12.65 11.77
CA ARG A 62 3.86 -12.42 12.92
C ARG A 62 4.55 -12.76 14.24
N ILE A 63 4.22 -12.00 15.28
CA ILE A 63 4.60 -12.27 16.67
C ILE A 63 3.35 -12.32 17.54
N ALA A 64 3.41 -13.06 18.65
CA ALA A 64 2.39 -12.99 19.68
C ALA A 64 2.69 -11.81 20.61
N ALA A 65 1.73 -10.90 20.76
CA ALA A 65 1.82 -9.79 21.68
C ALA A 65 1.15 -10.14 23.03
N PRO A 66 1.68 -9.65 24.17
CA PRO A 66 0.99 -9.75 25.45
C PRO A 66 -0.37 -9.06 25.44
N GLU A 67 -1.27 -9.45 26.35
CA GLU A 67 -2.54 -8.76 26.56
C GLU A 67 -2.32 -7.30 26.97
N GLY A 68 -3.12 -6.39 26.42
CA GLY A 68 -3.01 -4.96 26.70
C GLY A 68 -1.78 -4.28 26.07
N ALA A 69 -1.07 -4.95 25.15
CA ALA A 69 0.03 -4.32 24.42
C ALA A 69 -0.47 -3.08 23.63
N ILE A 70 0.29 -2.00 23.73
CA ILE A 70 0.07 -0.74 23.01
C ILE A 70 1.26 -0.46 22.09
N ASP A 71 0.99 0.20 20.97
CA ASP A 71 2.02 0.73 20.08
C ASP A 71 2.16 2.24 20.26
N VAL A 72 3.39 2.73 20.33
CA VAL A 72 3.71 4.16 20.46
C VAL A 72 4.66 4.50 19.32
N CYS A 73 4.09 4.85 18.17
CA CYS A 73 4.83 5.11 16.96
C CYS A 73 4.32 6.40 16.27
N GLY A 74 5.20 6.98 15.46
CA GLY A 74 4.89 8.05 14.52
C GLY A 74 5.65 7.76 13.22
N THR A 75 5.11 8.23 12.10
CA THR A 75 5.74 8.03 10.78
C THR A 75 7.11 8.71 10.69
N GLY A 76 7.33 9.78 11.45
CA GLY A 76 8.49 10.66 11.31
C GLY A 76 8.47 11.42 9.98
N GLY A 77 9.46 12.29 9.78
CA GLY A 77 9.53 13.20 8.63
C GLY A 77 8.98 14.59 8.94
#